data_AF-A0A965KVG1-F1
#
_entry.id   AF-A0A965KVG1-F1
#
_cell.length_a   1.000
_cell.length_b   1.000
_cell.length_c   1.000
_cell.angle_alpha   90.00
_cell.angle_beta   90.00
_cell.angle_gamma   90.00
#
_symmetry.space_group_name_H-M   'P 1'
#
loop_
_entity.id
_entity.type
_entity.pdbx_description
1 polymer ?
#
loop_
_entity_poly.entity_id
_entity_poly.type
_entity_poly.pdbx_seq_one_letter_code
_entity_poly.pdbx_strand_id
1 'polypeptide(L)'
;MDFRELLAYKKAFDLAMEIYELSKSFPLEEKYSLTDQIRRSSRSVCANIAEAYRKRRYPNHFISKLTDSDAENSETNVWLEFAFECNYITKEIYQKLSV
;
A
#
# COMPACT_ATOMS: atom_id res chain seq x y z
N MET A 1 -5.61 -2.79 23.38
CA MET A 1 -5.85 -2.41 21.99
C MET A 1 -4.55 -2.53 21.22
N ASP A 2 -4.52 -3.45 20.26
CA ASP A 2 -3.40 -3.63 19.33
C ASP A 2 -3.66 -2.77 18.07
N PHE A 3 -2.61 -2.27 17.42
CA PHE A 3 -2.77 -1.51 16.17
C PHE A 3 -3.40 -2.36 15.07
N ARG A 4 -3.23 -3.69 15.17
CA ARG A 4 -3.85 -4.68 14.27
C ARG A 4 -5.38 -4.73 14.37
N GLU A 5 -5.96 -4.15 15.42
CA GLU A 5 -7.42 -4.06 15.57
C GLU A 5 -8.01 -2.86 14.80
N LEU A 6 -7.17 -1.89 14.40
CA LEU A 6 -7.60 -0.72 13.64
C LEU A 6 -8.14 -1.12 12.27
N LEU A 7 -9.31 -0.59 11.90
CA LEU A 7 -9.92 -0.86 10.59
C LEU A 7 -9.00 -0.43 9.44
N ALA A 8 -8.33 0.72 9.56
CA ALA A 8 -7.38 1.21 8.58
C ALA A 8 -6.21 0.22 8.38
N TYR A 9 -5.68 -0.35 9.46
CA TYR A 9 -4.60 -1.34 9.37
C TYR A 9 -5.07 -2.61 8.67
N LYS A 10 -6.24 -3.15 9.04
CA LYS A 10 -6.79 -4.37 8.43
C LYS A 10 -6.96 -4.20 6.92
N LYS A 11 -7.59 -3.09 6.50
CA LYS A 11 -7.76 -2.77 5.08
C LYS A 11 -6.43 -2.60 4.34
N ALA A 12 -5.48 -1.87 4.92
CA ALA A 12 -4.17 -1.69 4.32
C ALA A 12 -3.41 -3.01 4.18
N PHE A 13 -3.52 -3.90 5.19
CA PHE A 13 -2.86 -5.20 5.17
C PHE A 13 -3.46 -6.12 4.12
N ASP A 14 -4.79 -6.19 4.05
CA ASP A 14 -5.51 -6.97 3.04
C ASP A 14 -5.12 -6.49 1.62
N LEU A 15 -5.14 -5.17 1.38
CA LEU A 15 -4.71 -4.58 0.12
C LEU A 15 -3.26 -4.92 -0.23
N ALA A 16 -2.32 -4.78 0.72
CA ALA A 16 -0.91 -5.10 0.49
C ALA A 16 -0.68 -6.59 0.15
N MET A 17 -1.49 -7.48 0.72
CA MET A 17 -1.44 -8.91 0.41
C MET A 17 -2.05 -9.22 -0.97
N GLU A 18 -3.16 -8.59 -1.33
CA GLU A 18 -3.73 -8.70 -2.68
C GLU A 18 -2.75 -8.23 -3.76
N ILE A 19 -2.10 -7.08 -3.54
CA ILE A 19 -1.04 -6.55 -4.42
C ILE A 19 0.15 -7.50 -4.50
N TYR A 20 0.57 -8.09 -3.37
CA TYR A 20 1.67 -9.05 -3.36
C TYR A 20 1.37 -10.29 -4.22
N GLU A 21 0.17 -10.86 -4.07
CA GLU A 21 -0.25 -12.02 -4.86
C GLU A 21 -0.39 -11.67 -6.34
N LEU A 22 -1.01 -10.53 -6.67
CA LEU A 22 -1.15 -10.04 -8.03
C LEU A 22 0.20 -9.84 -8.73
N SER A 23 1.14 -9.18 -8.05
CA SER A 23 2.46 -8.89 -8.62
C SER A 23 3.34 -10.13 -8.85
N LYS A 24 2.92 -11.34 -8.45
CA LYS A 24 3.60 -12.58 -8.86
C LYS A 24 3.41 -12.90 -10.35
N SER A 25 2.37 -12.37 -10.99
CA SER A 25 2.12 -12.56 -12.42
C SER A 25 2.78 -11.50 -13.31
N PHE A 26 3.46 -10.51 -12.73
CA PHE A 26 4.13 -9.47 -13.50
C PHE A 26 5.35 -10.03 -14.24
N PRO A 27 5.76 -9.41 -15.36
CA PRO A 27 6.94 -9.83 -16.11
C PRO A 27 8.21 -9.81 -15.24
N LEU A 28 9.17 -10.70 -15.54
CA LEU A 28 10.37 -10.87 -14.74
C LEU A 28 11.27 -9.62 -14.78
N GLU A 29 11.26 -8.89 -15.89
CA GLU A 29 11.93 -7.62 -16.09
C GLU A 29 11.47 -6.52 -15.12
N GLU A 30 10.23 -6.59 -14.64
CA GLU A 30 9.67 -5.62 -13.67
C GLU A 30 10.01 -5.94 -12.21
N LYS A 31 10.75 -7.03 -11.95
CA LYS A 31 11.04 -7.51 -10.60
C LYS A 31 11.68 -6.43 -9.71
N TYR A 32 12.62 -5.65 -10.25
CA TYR A 32 13.33 -4.57 -9.55
C TYR A 32 12.84 -3.17 -9.92
N SER A 33 11.71 -3.10 -10.62
CA SER A 33 11.04 -1.88 -11.06
C SER A 33 9.64 -1.86 -10.45
N LEU A 34 8.58 -2.00 -11.25
CA LEU A 34 7.19 -1.88 -10.80
C LEU A 34 6.85 -2.84 -9.66
N THR A 35 7.31 -4.10 -9.74
CA THR A 35 7.03 -5.12 -8.72
C THR A 35 7.60 -4.75 -7.36
N ASP A 36 8.81 -4.19 -7.30
CA ASP A 36 9.43 -3.79 -6.03
C ASP A 36 8.72 -2.55 -5.45
N GLN A 37 8.47 -1.55 -6.30
CA GLN A 37 7.89 -0.29 -5.88
C GLN A 37 6.47 -0.44 -5.35
N ILE A 38 5.59 -1.18 -6.04
CA ILE A 38 4.21 -1.38 -5.59
C ILE A 38 4.12 -2.20 -4.30
N ARG A 39 5.03 -3.15 -4.10
CA ARG A 39 5.10 -3.96 -2.87
C ARG A 39 5.61 -3.15 -1.69
N ARG A 40 6.58 -2.26 -1.93
CA ARG A 40 7.13 -1.40 -0.87
C ARG A 40 6.13 -0.37 -0.40
N SER A 41 5.57 0.41 -1.33
CA SER A 41 4.59 1.46 -1.02
C SER A 41 3.38 0.91 -0.28
N SER A 42 2.76 -0.17 -0.80
CA SER A 42 1.59 -0.80 -0.15
C SER A 42 1.87 -1.30 1.28
N ARG A 43 3.05 -1.87 1.53
CA ARG A 43 3.46 -2.32 2.88
C ARG A 43 3.85 -1.15 3.81
N SER A 44 4.35 -0.06 3.25
CA SER A 44 4.73 1.16 3.98
C SER A 44 3.51 1.79 4.68
N VAL A 45 2.34 1.75 4.05
CA VAL A 45 1.05 2.14 4.67
C VAL A 45 0.85 1.43 6.01
N CYS A 46 1.00 0.11 6.05
CA CYS A 46 0.87 -0.68 7.29
C CYS A 46 1.92 -0.30 8.34
N ALA A 47 3.16 -0.09 7.93
CA ALA A 47 4.26 0.29 8.81
C ALA A 47 4.02 1.68 9.44
N ASN A 48 3.59 2.64 8.63
CA ASN A 48 3.29 4.01 9.06
C ASN A 48 2.10 4.04 10.03
N ILE A 49 1.03 3.27 9.79
CA ILE A 49 -0.09 3.14 10.73
C ILE A 49 0.38 2.56 12.07
N ALA A 50 1.21 1.51 12.04
CA ALA A 50 1.75 0.90 13.25
C ALA A 50 2.62 1.89 14.05
N GLU A 51 3.50 2.64 13.36
CA GLU A 51 4.34 3.66 13.99
C GLU A 51 3.50 4.79 14.59
N ALA A 52 2.54 5.32 13.82
CA ALA A 52 1.59 6.33 14.28
C ALA A 52 0.90 5.86 15.57
N TYR A 53 0.31 4.66 15.56
CA TYR A 53 -0.39 4.13 16.72
C TYR A 53 0.51 4.01 17.96
N ARG A 54 1.77 3.59 17.81
CA ARG A 54 2.71 3.45 18.93
C ARG A 54 3.10 4.79 19.53
N LYS A 55 3.19 5.85 18.70
CA LYS A 55 3.55 7.22 19.13
C LYS A 55 2.36 8.17 19.25
N ARG A 56 1.12 7.66 19.28
CA ARG A 56 -0.13 8.45 19.30
C ARG A 56 -0.29 9.46 20.46
N ARG A 57 0.53 9.35 21.51
CA ARG A 57 0.58 10.34 22.62
C ARG A 57 1.29 11.64 22.24
N TYR A 58 1.97 11.67 21.09
CA TYR A 58 2.67 12.85 20.56
C TYR A 58 1.94 13.33 19.30
N PRO A 59 1.01 14.31 19.40
CA PRO A 59 0.09 14.66 18.31
C PRO A 59 0.77 14.98 16.98
N ASN A 60 1.85 15.77 16.99
CA ASN A 60 2.56 16.14 15.77
C ASN A 60 3.17 14.94 15.06
N HIS A 61 3.77 14.00 15.82
CA HIS A 61 4.32 12.78 15.25
C HIS A 61 3.22 11.84 14.76
N PHE A 62 2.13 11.73 15.52
CA PHE A 62 0.98 10.92 15.14
C PHE A 62 0.39 11.38 13.81
N ILE A 63 0.12 12.67 13.67
CA ILE A 63 -0.41 13.28 12.44
C ILE A 63 0.59 13.10 11.30
N SER A 64 1.87 13.44 11.51
CA SER A 64 2.91 13.29 10.49
C SER A 64 2.95 11.87 9.92
N LYS A 65 2.91 10.84 10.78
CA LYS A 65 2.95 9.45 10.33
C LYS A 65 1.68 8.99 9.64
N LEU A 66 0.53 9.55 9.99
CA LEU A 66 -0.70 9.30 9.23
C LEU A 66 -0.64 9.96 7.84
N THR A 67 -0.06 11.16 7.73
CA THR A 67 0.20 11.80 6.43
C THR A 67 1.19 10.98 5.59
N ASP A 68 2.25 10.44 6.19
CA ASP A 68 3.18 9.53 5.50
C ASP A 68 2.43 8.27 4.99
N SER A 69 1.53 7.71 5.79
CA SER A 69 0.69 6.59 5.39
C SER A 69 -0.21 6.89 4.18
N ASP A 70 -0.75 8.11 4.11
CA ASP A 70 -1.62 8.55 3.02
C ASP A 70 -0.82 8.82 1.73
N ALA A 71 0.38 9.38 1.87
CA ALA A 71 1.33 9.56 0.77
C ALA A 71 1.72 8.20 0.14
N GLU A 72 2.02 7.19 0.96
CA GLU A 72 2.36 5.84 0.50
C GLU A 72 1.16 5.12 -0.16
N ASN A 73 -0.06 5.41 0.29
CA ASN A 73 -1.27 4.93 -0.37
C ASN A 73 -1.46 5.58 -1.75
N SER A 74 -1.16 6.87 -1.86
CA SER A 74 -1.17 7.59 -3.14
C SER A 74 -0.10 7.03 -4.10
N GLU A 75 1.10 6.76 -3.59
CA GLU A 75 2.16 6.10 -4.38
C GLU A 75 1.73 4.70 -4.85
N THR A 76 1.09 3.92 -3.98
CA THR A 76 0.53 2.60 -4.35
C THR A 76 -0.46 2.71 -5.50
N ASN A 77 -1.35 3.71 -5.46
CA ASN A 77 -2.31 3.98 -6.53
C ASN A 77 -1.63 4.34 -7.86
N VAL A 78 -0.56 5.15 -7.83
CA VAL A 78 0.24 5.46 -9.02
C VAL A 78 0.82 4.19 -9.64
N TRP A 79 1.37 3.28 -8.83
CA TRP A 79 1.91 2.02 -9.35
C TRP A 79 0.84 1.05 -9.87
N LEU A 80 -0.37 1.08 -9.31
CA LEU A 80 -1.53 0.35 -9.85
C LEU A 80 -1.94 0.90 -11.22
N GLU A 81 -1.90 2.23 -11.42
CA GLU A 81 -2.16 2.87 -12.70
C GLU A 81 -1.14 2.45 -13.76
N PHE A 82 0.16 2.46 -13.43
CA PHE A 82 1.19 1.92 -14.32
C PHE A 82 0.96 0.45 -14.66
N ALA A 83 0.62 -0.39 -13.67
CA ALA A 83 0.34 -1.80 -13.91
C ALA A 83 -0.84 -2.00 -14.87
N PHE A 84 -1.85 -1.12 -14.79
CA PHE A 84 -3.00 -1.14 -15.69
C PHE A 84 -2.63 -0.69 -17.11
N GLU A 85 -1.94 0.45 -17.26
CA GLU A 85 -1.53 0.98 -18.57
C GLU A 85 -0.54 0.04 -19.29
N CYS A 86 0.31 -0.66 -18.54
CA CYS A 86 1.18 -1.71 -19.07
C CYS A 86 0.45 -3.04 -19.37
N ASN A 87 -0.87 -3.11 -19.17
CA ASN A 87 -1.72 -4.30 -19.36
C ASN A 87 -1.32 -5.51 -18.48
N TYR A 88 -0.71 -5.27 -17.31
CA TYR A 88 -0.39 -6.33 -16.36
C TYR A 88 -1.57 -6.73 -15.49
N ILE A 89 -2.58 -5.86 -15.39
CA ILE A 89 -3.81 -6.08 -14.62
C ILE A 89 -5.02 -5.63 -15.44
N THR A 90 -6.18 -6.24 -15.20
CA THR A 90 -7.42 -5.85 -15.90
C THR A 90 -8.03 -4.60 -15.28
N LYS A 91 -8.95 -3.96 -16.01
CA LYS A 91 -9.70 -2.80 -15.51
C LYS A 91 -10.48 -3.13 -14.23
N GLU A 92 -11.05 -4.33 -14.15
CA GLU A 92 -11.79 -4.79 -12.97
C GLU A 92 -10.89 -4.91 -11.75
N ILE A 93 -9.67 -5.43 -11.94
CA ILE A 93 -8.66 -5.52 -10.86
C ILE A 93 -8.19 -4.13 -10.46
N TYR A 94 -7.91 -3.26 -11.43
CA TYR A 94 -7.51 -1.88 -11.17
C TYR A 94 -8.56 -1.16 -10.32
N GLN A 95 -9.83 -1.16 -10.74
CA GLN A 95 -10.93 -0.52 -10.02
C GLN A 95 -11.17 -1.10 -8.62
N LYS A 96 -10.90 -2.39 -8.42
CA LYS A 96 -11.02 -3.04 -7.11
C LYS A 96 -9.93 -2.57 -6.15
N LEU A 97 -8.70 -2.40 -6.63
CA LEU A 97 -7.53 -2.15 -5.80
C LEU A 97 -7.20 -0.66 -5.66
N SER A 98 -7.64 0.17 -6.60
CA SER A 98 -7.53 1.62 -6.52
C SER A 98 -8.57 2.15 -5.54
N VAL A 99 -8.13 2.63 -4.37
CA VAL A 99 -8.97 3.24 -3.33
C VAL A 99 -8.46 4.62 -2.98
#